data_AF-A0A5C6XCK3-F1
#
_entry.id   AF-A0A5C6XCK3-F1
#
_cell.length_a   1.000
_cell.length_b   1.000
_cell.length_c   1.000
_cell.angle_alpha   90.00
_cell.angle_beta   90.00
_cell.angle_gamma   90.00
#
_symmetry.space_group_name_H-M   'P 1'
#
loop_
_entity.id
_entity.type
_entity.pdbx_description
1 polymer ?
#
loop_
_entity_poly.entity_id
_entity_poly.type
_entity_poly.pdbx_seq_one_letter_code
_entity_poly.pdbx_strand_id
1 'polypeptide(L)'
;MPRKGPTSMSSPPDPTVDYDDVDDIIATAERLREKARNELTLEEMREVGAEVGIPADFIDRAHQKLQEERRAETIAAIRQKNRRQRMLTIIGGILVLILVAGAVSYSSTASRLNDLYAEVEQHQAEVANQKARQASVEAHYRDLPDSLDKQAELIGAENRVRVATQRFNEAAARYNRAVRLPPASMLTGGSLPIMVPLDHDTAPPN
;
A
#
# COMPACT_ATOMS: atom_id res chain seq x y z
N MET A 1 -57.47 -38.89 -14.65
CA MET A 1 -56.15 -38.98 -13.99
C MET A 1 -55.07 -39.03 -15.07
N PRO A 2 -54.22 -38.01 -15.24
CA PRO A 2 -53.11 -38.08 -16.19
C PRO A 2 -51.86 -38.70 -15.54
N ARG A 3 -51.18 -39.60 -16.27
CA ARG A 3 -49.91 -40.24 -15.89
C ARG A 3 -48.75 -39.24 -16.07
N LYS A 4 -47.94 -39.03 -15.02
CA LYS A 4 -46.65 -38.32 -15.10
C LYS A 4 -45.65 -39.15 -15.92
N GLY A 5 -45.09 -38.56 -16.97
CA GLY A 5 -43.93 -39.10 -17.69
C GLY A 5 -42.61 -38.89 -16.93
N PRO A 6 -41.55 -39.64 -17.27
CA PRO A 6 -40.29 -39.62 -16.54
C PRO A 6 -39.50 -38.33 -16.77
N THR A 7 -38.99 -37.75 -15.68
CA THR A 7 -38.09 -36.60 -15.66
C THR A 7 -36.76 -36.96 -16.32
N SER A 8 -36.47 -36.30 -17.44
CA SER A 8 -35.16 -36.34 -18.11
C SER A 8 -34.08 -35.70 -17.22
N MET A 9 -33.13 -36.49 -16.74
CA MET A 9 -31.89 -35.97 -16.16
C MET A 9 -31.04 -35.36 -17.27
N SER A 10 -30.84 -34.04 -17.21
CA SER A 10 -29.91 -33.31 -18.07
C SER A 10 -28.46 -33.72 -17.77
N SER A 11 -27.79 -34.34 -18.73
CA SER A 11 -26.33 -34.52 -18.69
C SER A 11 -25.64 -33.14 -18.63
N PRO A 12 -24.55 -32.98 -17.85
CA PRO A 12 -23.77 -31.75 -17.85
C PRO A 12 -23.17 -31.49 -19.26
N PRO A 13 -23.02 -30.22 -19.67
CA PRO A 13 -22.45 -29.87 -20.96
C PRO A 13 -21.00 -30.35 -21.06
N ASP A 14 -20.67 -30.95 -22.21
CA ASP A 14 -19.34 -31.47 -22.52
C ASP A 14 -18.31 -30.32 -22.45
N PRO A 15 -17.18 -30.46 -21.73
CA PRO A 15 -16.17 -29.43 -21.68
C PRO A 15 -15.63 -29.17 -23.10
N THR A 16 -15.86 -27.96 -23.60
CA THR A 16 -15.35 -27.52 -24.90
C THR A 16 -13.82 -27.40 -24.82
N VAL A 17 -13.12 -28.31 -25.49
CA VAL A 17 -11.65 -28.32 -25.60
C VAL A 17 -11.24 -27.40 -26.76
N ASP A 18 -10.23 -26.56 -26.53
CA ASP A 18 -9.68 -25.68 -27.56
C ASP A 18 -9.05 -26.51 -28.69
N TYR A 19 -9.22 -26.09 -29.95
CA TYR A 19 -8.62 -26.80 -31.09
C TYR A 19 -7.09 -26.78 -31.03
N ASP A 20 -6.51 -25.73 -30.45
CA ASP A 20 -5.06 -25.61 -30.26
C ASP A 20 -4.52 -26.62 -29.21
N ASP A 21 -5.36 -27.13 -28.31
CA ASP A 21 -4.99 -28.12 -27.29
C ASP A 21 -5.10 -29.57 -27.80
N VAL A 22 -5.70 -29.81 -28.97
CA VAL A 22 -5.96 -31.17 -29.50
C VAL A 22 -4.66 -31.91 -29.79
N ASP A 23 -3.68 -31.24 -30.40
CA ASP A 23 -2.38 -31.83 -30.72
C ASP A 23 -1.59 -32.18 -29.44
N ASP A 24 -1.67 -31.34 -28.41
CA ASP A 24 -1.07 -31.58 -27.10
C ASP A 24 -1.73 -32.75 -26.37
N ILE A 25 -3.06 -32.89 -26.49
CA ILE A 25 -3.82 -34.01 -25.94
C ILE A 25 -3.46 -35.31 -26.67
N ILE A 26 -3.39 -35.32 -28.01
CA ILE A 26 -2.99 -36.51 -28.78
C ILE A 26 -1.55 -36.91 -28.45
N ALA A 27 -0.61 -35.96 -28.41
CA ALA A 27 0.78 -36.21 -28.02
C ALA A 27 0.89 -36.75 -26.58
N THR A 28 0.09 -36.22 -25.66
CA THR A 28 0.03 -36.69 -24.28
C THR A 28 -0.58 -38.10 -24.19
N ALA A 29 -1.64 -38.36 -24.95
CA ALA A 29 -2.30 -39.66 -25.03
C ALA A 29 -1.39 -40.73 -25.64
N GLU A 30 -0.61 -40.41 -26.68
CA GLU A 30 0.38 -41.32 -27.25
C GLU A 30 1.48 -41.66 -26.26
N ARG A 31 2.04 -40.68 -25.56
CA ARG A 31 3.02 -40.93 -24.48
C ARG A 31 2.43 -41.79 -23.36
N LEU A 32 1.19 -41.54 -22.95
CA LEU A 32 0.51 -42.34 -21.93
C LEU A 32 0.26 -43.76 -22.41
N ARG A 33 -0.15 -43.95 -23.67
CA ARG A 33 -0.36 -45.27 -24.27
C ARG A 33 0.94 -46.05 -24.41
N GLU A 34 2.03 -45.38 -24.79
CA GLU A 34 3.35 -45.99 -24.89
C GLU A 34 3.91 -46.35 -23.51
N LYS A 35 3.72 -45.48 -22.52
CA LYS A 35 4.04 -45.76 -21.13
C LYS A 35 3.23 -46.94 -20.58
N ALA A 36 1.92 -46.98 -20.84
CA ALA A 36 1.04 -48.07 -20.43
C ALA A 36 1.38 -49.41 -21.12
N ARG A 37 1.87 -49.38 -22.36
CA ARG A 37 2.39 -50.60 -23.04
C ARG A 37 3.67 -51.13 -22.40
N ASN A 38 4.46 -50.25 -21.79
CA ASN A 38 5.74 -50.59 -21.16
C ASN A 38 5.63 -50.78 -19.65
N GLU A 39 4.45 -50.59 -19.06
CA GLU A 39 4.16 -50.84 -17.65
C GLU A 39 3.57 -52.24 -17.51
N LEU A 40 4.28 -53.12 -16.81
CA LEU A 40 3.73 -54.43 -16.44
C LEU A 40 2.67 -54.25 -15.36
N THR A 41 1.60 -55.01 -15.45
CA THR A 41 0.64 -55.16 -14.34
C THR A 41 1.30 -55.91 -13.17
N LEU A 42 0.73 -55.78 -11.97
CA LEU A 42 1.25 -56.48 -10.79
C LEU A 42 1.28 -58.00 -10.98
N GLU A 43 0.32 -58.55 -11.72
CA GLU A 43 0.28 -59.98 -12.07
C GLU A 43 1.38 -60.36 -13.04
N GLU A 44 1.58 -59.60 -14.13
CA GLU A 44 2.66 -59.86 -15.09
C GLU A 44 4.04 -59.69 -14.45
N MET A 45 4.20 -58.77 -13.49
CA MET A 45 5.43 -58.64 -12.69
C MET A 45 5.69 -59.87 -11.83
N ARG A 46 4.64 -60.49 -11.25
CA ARG A 46 4.76 -61.74 -10.48
C ARG A 46 5.12 -62.93 -11.36
N GLU A 47 4.58 -62.98 -12.57
CA GLU A 47 4.88 -64.00 -13.58
C GLU A 47 6.35 -63.90 -14.02
N VAL A 48 6.80 -62.71 -14.46
CA VAL A 48 8.20 -62.46 -14.83
C VAL A 48 9.15 -62.67 -13.65
N GLY A 49 8.73 -62.27 -12.44
CA GLY A 49 9.47 -62.53 -11.21
C GLY A 49 9.67 -64.02 -10.93
N ALA A 50 8.64 -64.84 -11.17
CA ALA A 50 8.71 -66.28 -11.01
C ALA A 50 9.70 -66.93 -12.00
N GLU A 51 9.79 -66.43 -13.24
CA GLU A 51 10.75 -66.91 -14.25
C GLU A 51 12.22 -66.69 -13.83
N VAL A 52 12.51 -65.61 -13.10
CA VAL A 52 13.85 -65.31 -12.58
C VAL A 52 14.07 -65.77 -11.14
N GLY A 53 13.12 -66.53 -10.57
CA GLY A 53 13.23 -67.13 -9.23
C GLY A 53 12.94 -66.18 -8.07
N ILE A 54 12.25 -65.06 -8.29
CA ILE A 54 11.80 -64.11 -7.26
C ILE A 54 10.40 -64.50 -6.78
N PRO A 55 10.20 -64.78 -5.48
CA PRO A 55 8.87 -65.09 -4.94
C PRO A 55 7.91 -63.89 -5.01
N ALA A 56 6.64 -64.14 -5.34
CA ALA A 56 5.59 -63.11 -5.48
C ALA A 56 5.45 -62.17 -4.26
N ASP A 57 5.68 -62.73 -3.06
CA ASP A 57 5.62 -62.02 -1.77
C ASP A 57 6.62 -60.84 -1.67
N PHE A 58 7.76 -60.94 -2.37
CA PHE A 58 8.75 -59.85 -2.44
C PHE A 58 8.32 -58.77 -3.43
N ILE A 59 7.66 -59.14 -4.52
CA ILE A 59 7.12 -58.18 -5.51
C ILE A 59 5.98 -57.37 -4.90
N ASP A 60 5.13 -58.00 -4.10
CA ASP A 60 4.04 -57.31 -3.39
C ASP A 60 4.56 -56.29 -2.38
N ARG A 61 5.56 -56.67 -1.56
CA ARG A 61 6.19 -55.75 -0.61
C ARG A 61 6.95 -54.62 -1.30
N ALA A 62 7.64 -54.91 -2.41
CA ALA A 62 8.33 -53.91 -3.20
C ALA A 62 7.33 -52.90 -3.82
N HIS A 63 6.21 -53.38 -4.36
CA HIS A 63 5.16 -52.53 -4.91
C HIS A 63 4.50 -51.65 -3.84
N GLN A 64 4.18 -52.21 -2.65
CA GLN A 64 3.64 -51.43 -1.53
C GLN A 64 4.59 -50.32 -1.09
N LYS A 65 5.87 -50.65 -0.89
CA LYS A 65 6.89 -49.67 -0.48
C LYS A 65 7.07 -48.56 -1.53
N LEU A 66 7.08 -48.90 -2.81
CA LEU A 66 7.18 -47.93 -3.90
C LEU A 66 5.95 -47.01 -3.96
N GLN A 67 4.75 -47.53 -3.69
CA GLN A 67 3.54 -46.71 -3.61
C GLN A 67 3.59 -45.73 -2.43
N GLU A 68 4.07 -46.16 -1.27
CA GLU A 68 4.23 -45.28 -0.11
C GLU A 68 5.24 -44.16 -0.37
N GLU A 69 6.37 -44.47 -0.99
CA GLU A 69 7.39 -43.50 -1.39
C GLU A 69 6.82 -42.49 -2.40
N ARG A 70 6.11 -42.94 -3.44
CA ARG A 70 5.46 -42.03 -4.40
C ARG A 70 4.35 -41.18 -3.79
N ARG A 71 3.58 -41.71 -2.84
CA ARG A 71 2.59 -40.93 -2.07
C ARG A 71 3.28 -39.88 -1.21
N ALA A 72 4.41 -40.21 -0.60
CA ALA A 72 5.20 -39.26 0.18
C ALA A 72 5.81 -38.16 -0.71
N GLU A 73 6.36 -38.52 -1.87
CA GLU A 73 6.92 -37.59 -2.85
C GLU A 73 5.86 -36.64 -3.42
N THR A 74 4.68 -37.14 -3.78
CA THR A 74 3.57 -36.31 -4.29
C THR A 74 3.07 -35.35 -3.22
N ILE A 75 2.91 -35.79 -1.97
CA ILE A 75 2.52 -34.92 -0.85
C ILE A 75 3.60 -33.86 -0.59
N ALA A 76 4.88 -34.21 -0.66
CA ALA A 76 6.00 -33.27 -0.52
C ALA A 76 6.04 -32.24 -1.66
N ALA A 77 5.84 -32.67 -2.90
CA ALA A 77 5.78 -31.81 -4.09
C ALA A 77 4.59 -30.84 -4.03
N ILE A 78 3.41 -31.30 -3.59
CA ILE A 78 2.23 -30.46 -3.37
C ILE A 78 2.47 -29.45 -2.25
N ARG A 79 3.10 -29.86 -1.14
CA ARG A 79 3.48 -28.95 -0.04
C ARG A 79 4.45 -27.86 -0.50
N GLN A 80 5.43 -28.20 -1.35
CA GLN A 80 6.43 -27.23 -1.80
C GLN A 80 5.81 -26.16 -2.73
N LYS A 81 4.92 -26.57 -3.65
CA LYS A 81 4.16 -25.64 -4.51
C LYS A 81 3.26 -24.73 -3.68
N ASN A 82 2.48 -25.30 -2.75
CA ASN A 82 1.61 -24.52 -1.87
C ASN A 82 2.40 -23.57 -0.96
N ARG A 83 3.61 -23.93 -0.53
CA ARG A 83 4.46 -23.07 0.30
C ARG A 83 4.95 -21.84 -0.44
N ARG A 84 5.41 -21.99 -1.70
CA ARG A 84 5.82 -20.86 -2.54
C ARG A 84 4.65 -19.93 -2.83
N GLN A 85 3.51 -20.48 -3.23
CA GLN A 85 2.33 -19.67 -3.56
C GLN A 85 1.78 -18.94 -2.32
N ARG A 86 1.69 -19.61 -1.17
CA ARG A 86 1.31 -18.95 0.10
C ARG A 86 2.28 -17.85 0.51
N MET A 87 3.59 -18.06 0.35
CA MET A 87 4.56 -17.00 0.62
C MET A 87 4.38 -15.82 -0.33
N LEU A 88 4.20 -16.06 -1.63
CA LEU A 88 3.95 -14.99 -2.59
C LEU A 88 2.68 -14.20 -2.28
N THR A 89 1.58 -14.87 -1.89
CA THR A 89 0.35 -14.18 -1.49
C THR A 89 0.52 -13.36 -0.22
N ILE A 90 1.29 -13.87 0.76
CA ILE A 90 1.57 -13.13 2.01
C ILE A 90 2.44 -11.91 1.71
N ILE A 91 3.52 -12.08 0.94
CA ILE A 91 4.42 -10.99 0.54
C ILE A 91 3.66 -9.94 -0.26
N GLY A 92 2.86 -10.37 -1.24
CA GLY A 92 2.00 -9.49 -2.03
C GLY A 92 0.99 -8.74 -1.17
N GLY A 93 0.34 -9.44 -0.22
CA GLY A 93 -0.59 -8.81 0.72
C GLY A 93 0.08 -7.76 1.61
N ILE A 94 1.26 -8.04 2.14
CA ILE A 94 2.04 -7.08 2.94
C ILE A 94 2.43 -5.86 2.11
N LEU A 95 2.90 -6.05 0.87
CA LEU A 95 3.25 -4.95 -0.02
C LEU A 95 2.04 -4.05 -0.32
N VAL A 96 0.87 -4.62 -0.61
CA VAL A 96 -0.37 -3.86 -0.81
C VAL A 96 -0.71 -3.07 0.45
N LEU A 97 -0.61 -3.69 1.63
CA LEU A 97 -0.93 -3.04 2.91
C LEU A 97 0.02 -1.86 3.19
N ILE A 98 1.33 -2.02 2.91
CA ILE A 98 2.33 -0.94 3.00
C ILE A 98 1.98 0.20 2.04
N LEU A 99 1.63 -0.10 0.79
CA LEU A 99 1.25 0.92 -0.20
C LEU A 99 0.01 1.70 0.23
N VAL A 100 -1.03 1.01 0.71
CA VAL A 100 -2.26 1.67 1.20
C VAL A 100 -1.97 2.52 2.43
N ALA A 101 -1.23 2.01 3.41
CA ALA A 101 -0.86 2.76 4.61
C ALA A 101 -0.01 4.00 4.26
N GLY A 102 0.94 3.86 3.33
CA GLY A 102 1.74 4.96 2.80
C GLY A 102 0.89 6.04 2.13
N ALA A 103 -0.07 5.65 1.28
CA ALA A 103 -0.98 6.58 0.60
C ALA A 103 -1.86 7.36 1.58
N VAL A 104 -2.44 6.69 2.58
CA VAL A 104 -3.24 7.34 3.64
C VAL A 104 -2.38 8.29 4.48
N SER A 105 -1.16 7.86 4.85
CA SER A 105 -0.22 8.71 5.59
C SER A 105 0.19 9.94 4.78
N TYR A 106 0.41 9.79 3.47
CA TYR A 106 0.75 10.89 2.58
C TYR A 106 -0.40 11.91 2.48
N SER A 107 -1.62 11.44 2.19
CA SER A 107 -2.78 12.32 2.00
C SER A 107 -3.16 13.09 3.27
N SER A 108 -3.18 12.42 4.42
CA SER A 108 -3.47 13.05 5.72
C SER A 108 -2.39 14.04 6.17
N THR A 109 -1.13 13.75 5.85
CA THR A 109 -0.03 14.68 6.15
C THR A 109 -0.10 15.91 5.25
N ALA A 110 -0.40 15.71 3.96
CA ALA A 110 -0.54 16.80 3.01
C ALA A 110 -1.67 17.77 3.38
N SER A 111 -2.84 17.26 3.78
CA SER A 111 -3.95 18.12 4.21
C SER A 111 -3.56 18.95 5.45
N ARG A 112 -2.97 18.30 6.45
CA ARG A 112 -2.53 18.99 7.68
C ARG A 112 -1.50 20.07 7.43
N LEU A 113 -0.57 19.85 6.50
CA LEU A 113 0.44 20.84 6.13
C LEU A 113 -0.19 22.05 5.43
N ASN A 114 -1.16 21.82 4.54
CA ASN A 114 -1.91 22.90 3.91
C ASN A 114 -2.68 23.72 4.94
N ASP A 115 -3.34 23.07 5.91
CA ASP A 115 -4.07 23.77 6.97
C ASP A 115 -3.15 24.66 7.82
N LEU A 116 -1.98 24.12 8.21
CA LEU A 116 -0.97 24.89 8.95
C LEU A 116 -0.43 26.07 8.15
N TYR A 117 -0.23 25.89 6.85
CA TYR A 117 0.25 26.96 5.99
C TYR A 117 -0.82 28.03 5.76
N ALA A 118 -2.09 27.65 5.58
CA ALA A 118 -3.20 28.59 5.49
C ALA A 118 -3.35 29.43 6.78
N GLU A 119 -3.12 28.84 7.95
CA GLU A 119 -3.10 29.57 9.22
C GLU A 119 -1.96 30.61 9.27
N VAL A 120 -0.79 30.27 8.73
CA VAL A 120 0.33 31.22 8.60
C VAL A 120 -0.06 32.40 7.70
N GLU A 121 -0.64 32.13 6.52
CA GLU A 121 -1.07 33.17 5.59
C GLU A 121 -2.13 34.10 6.21
N GLN A 122 -3.08 33.53 6.97
CA GLN A 122 -4.08 34.30 7.69
C GLN A 122 -3.43 35.26 8.69
N HIS A 123 -2.53 34.76 9.55
CA HIS A 123 -1.87 35.63 10.54
C HIS A 123 -0.92 36.63 9.90
N GLN A 124 -0.32 36.30 8.75
CA GLN A 124 0.48 37.26 7.99
C GLN A 124 -0.38 38.43 7.50
N ALA A 125 -1.58 38.15 6.98
CA ALA A 125 -2.52 39.19 6.58
C ALA A 125 -3.00 40.02 7.79
N GLU A 126 -3.20 39.40 8.95
CA GLU A 126 -3.52 40.11 10.20
C GLU A 126 -2.40 41.09 10.60
N VAL A 127 -1.14 40.67 10.54
CA VAL A 127 0.02 41.54 10.81
C VAL A 127 0.04 42.72 9.84
N ALA A 128 -0.14 42.47 8.54
CA ALA A 128 -0.19 43.53 7.53
C ALA A 128 -1.31 44.55 7.82
N ASN A 129 -2.50 44.06 8.19
CA ASN A 129 -3.64 44.91 8.56
C ASN A 129 -3.37 45.73 9.82
N GLN A 130 -2.73 45.17 10.84
CA GLN A 130 -2.36 45.93 12.04
C GLN A 130 -1.28 46.98 11.74
N LYS A 131 -0.28 46.66 10.90
CA LYS A 131 0.76 47.62 10.48
C LYS A 131 0.14 48.78 9.68
N ALA A 132 -0.80 48.50 8.78
CA ALA A 132 -1.53 49.54 8.05
C ALA A 132 -2.34 50.45 8.99
N ARG A 133 -3.02 49.87 9.99
CA ARG A 133 -3.74 50.64 11.03
C ARG A 133 -2.78 51.48 11.88
N GLN A 134 -1.65 50.92 12.29
CA GLN A 134 -0.63 51.65 13.04
C GLN A 134 -0.16 52.87 12.24
N ALA A 135 0.18 52.71 10.97
CA ALA A 135 0.59 53.82 10.10
C ALA A 135 -0.50 54.91 10.00
N SER A 136 -1.78 54.52 9.96
CA SER A 136 -2.89 55.48 10.00
C SER A 136 -3.01 56.22 11.33
N VAL A 137 -2.79 55.56 12.46
CA VAL A 137 -2.79 56.19 13.80
C VAL A 137 -1.62 57.17 13.90
N GLU A 138 -0.42 56.73 13.50
CA GLU A 138 0.78 57.58 13.46
C GLU A 138 0.60 58.81 12.57
N ALA A 139 -0.01 58.64 11.40
CA ALA A 139 -0.33 59.75 10.51
C ALA A 139 -1.33 60.74 11.13
N HIS A 140 -2.38 60.23 11.78
CA HIS A 140 -3.39 61.07 12.44
C HIS A 140 -2.80 61.92 13.56
N TYR A 141 -1.89 61.35 14.36
CA TYR A 141 -1.29 62.01 15.51
C TYR A 141 0.00 62.78 15.20
N ARG A 142 0.50 62.78 13.96
CA ARG A 142 1.80 63.36 13.57
C ARG A 142 1.93 64.83 13.98
N ASP A 143 0.95 65.65 13.64
CA ASP A 143 0.99 67.11 13.81
C ASP A 143 0.36 67.57 15.14
N LEU A 144 -0.14 66.64 15.96
CA LEU A 144 -0.67 66.97 17.27
C LEU A 144 0.46 67.16 18.29
N PRO A 145 0.31 68.12 19.24
CA PRO A 145 1.24 68.26 20.35
C PRO A 145 1.28 66.96 21.17
N ASP A 146 2.40 66.75 21.85
CA ASP A 146 2.55 65.58 22.70
C ASP A 146 1.53 65.63 23.86
N SER A 147 0.79 64.55 24.03
CA SER A 147 -0.26 64.41 25.05
C SER A 147 -0.31 62.97 25.54
N LEU A 148 -0.81 62.79 26.77
CA LEU A 148 -0.96 61.45 27.34
C LEU A 148 -1.84 60.55 26.47
N ASP A 149 -2.91 61.11 25.88
CA ASP A 149 -3.82 60.40 24.97
C ASP A 149 -3.12 59.98 23.68
N LYS A 150 -2.30 60.86 23.08
CA LYS A 150 -1.49 60.54 21.89
C LYS A 150 -0.55 59.37 22.17
N GLN A 151 0.16 59.41 23.30
CA GLN A 151 1.08 58.33 23.68
C GLN A 151 0.34 57.02 23.91
N ALA A 152 -0.81 57.06 24.60
CA ALA A 152 -1.63 55.86 24.85
C ALA A 152 -2.11 55.20 23.55
N GLU A 153 -2.53 55.98 22.55
CA GLU A 153 -2.96 55.46 21.25
C GLU A 153 -1.82 54.85 20.44
N LEU A 154 -0.65 55.50 20.41
CA LEU A 154 0.53 54.99 19.72
C LEU A 154 1.03 53.68 20.36
N ILE A 155 1.15 53.63 21.69
CA ILE A 155 1.51 52.42 22.44
C ILE A 155 0.47 51.32 22.21
N GLY A 156 -0.82 51.68 22.17
CA GLY A 156 -1.90 50.75 21.87
C GLY A 156 -1.79 50.15 20.46
N ALA A 157 -1.45 50.97 19.46
CA ALA A 157 -1.23 50.53 18.08
C ALA A 157 -0.02 49.60 17.96
N GLU A 158 1.11 49.98 18.56
CA GLU A 158 2.32 49.17 18.61
C GLU A 158 2.06 47.82 19.28
N ASN A 159 1.36 47.82 20.41
CA ASN A 159 1.03 46.60 21.14
C ASN A 159 0.15 45.65 20.30
N ARG A 160 -0.79 46.17 19.50
CA ARG A 160 -1.61 45.36 18.59
C ARG A 160 -0.77 44.70 17.50
N VAL A 161 0.20 45.41 16.93
CA VAL A 161 1.14 44.84 15.95
C VAL A 161 2.01 43.77 16.60
N ARG A 162 2.57 44.03 17.78
CA ARG A 162 3.37 43.08 18.54
C ARG A 162 2.62 41.77 18.82
N VAL A 163 1.36 41.85 19.23
CA VAL A 163 0.52 40.67 19.48
C VAL A 163 0.23 39.91 18.17
N ALA A 164 -0.07 40.61 17.07
CA ALA A 164 -0.28 39.95 15.77
C ALA A 164 0.99 39.25 15.26
N THR A 165 2.14 39.92 15.37
CA THR A 165 3.45 39.34 15.02
C THR A 165 3.75 38.10 15.86
N GLN A 166 3.45 38.12 17.16
CA GLN A 166 3.62 36.96 18.02
C GLN A 166 2.77 35.77 17.55
N ARG A 167 1.51 35.99 17.17
CA ARG A 167 0.62 34.94 16.64
C ARG A 167 1.12 34.39 15.31
N PHE A 168 1.55 35.26 14.41
CA PHE A 168 2.19 34.85 13.15
C PHE A 168 3.43 33.98 13.41
N ASN A 169 4.33 34.41 14.29
CA ASN A 169 5.53 33.65 14.62
C ASN A 169 5.21 32.29 15.25
N GLU A 170 4.16 32.21 16.07
CA GLU A 170 3.72 30.94 16.65
C GLU A 170 3.20 29.97 15.58
N ALA A 171 2.36 30.45 14.66
CA ALA A 171 1.86 29.67 13.53
C ALA A 171 3.00 29.22 12.61
N ALA A 172 3.91 30.12 12.26
CA ALA A 172 5.08 29.82 11.44
C ALA A 172 5.99 28.78 12.13
N ALA A 173 6.17 28.85 13.45
CA ALA A 173 6.92 27.85 14.19
C ALA A 173 6.22 26.48 14.21
N ARG A 174 4.89 26.43 14.31
CA ARG A 174 4.12 25.17 14.18
C ARG A 174 4.31 24.55 12.80
N TYR A 175 4.19 25.34 11.74
CA TYR A 175 4.44 24.92 10.36
C TYR A 175 5.87 24.39 10.20
N ASN A 176 6.87 25.18 10.62
CA ASN A 176 8.30 24.84 10.50
C ASN A 176 8.68 23.56 11.25
N ARG A 177 8.01 23.23 12.36
CA ARG A 177 8.19 21.93 13.03
C ARG A 177 7.57 20.78 12.25
N ALA A 178 6.39 20.97 11.67
CA ALA A 178 5.68 19.94 10.93
C ALA A 178 6.41 19.54 9.64
N VAL A 179 6.99 20.49 8.91
CA VAL A 179 7.70 20.24 7.63
C VAL A 179 9.05 19.51 7.79
N ARG A 180 9.61 19.42 9.01
CA ARG A 180 10.91 18.77 9.25
C ARG A 180 10.84 17.25 9.31
N LEU A 181 9.66 16.66 9.50
CA LEU A 181 9.47 15.23 9.73
C LEU A 181 8.98 14.53 8.46
N PRO A 182 9.41 13.29 8.17
CA PRO A 182 8.81 12.50 7.09
C PRO A 182 7.37 12.06 7.48
N PRO A 183 6.45 11.94 6.51
CA PRO A 183 6.61 12.21 5.09
C PRO A 183 6.49 13.70 4.71
N ALA A 184 6.18 14.60 5.66
CA ALA A 184 5.96 16.03 5.39
C ALA A 184 7.16 16.71 4.70
N SER A 185 8.39 16.37 5.07
CA SER A 185 9.61 16.91 4.44
C SER A 185 9.74 16.57 2.95
N MET A 186 9.07 15.52 2.48
CA MET A 186 9.05 15.14 1.05
C MET A 186 7.95 15.85 0.26
N LEU A 187 7.00 16.50 0.95
CA LEU A 187 5.88 17.23 0.35
C LEU A 187 6.21 18.70 0.05
N THR A 188 7.23 19.25 0.72
CA THR A 188 7.63 20.66 0.60
C THR A 188 8.59 20.91 -0.55
N GLY A 189 8.63 22.14 -1.07
CA GLY A 189 9.49 22.53 -2.21
C GLY A 189 8.77 22.61 -3.56
N GLY A 190 7.47 22.29 -3.58
CA GLY A 190 6.55 22.60 -4.68
C GLY A 190 5.60 23.74 -4.29
N SER A 191 4.32 23.42 -4.09
CA SER A 191 3.28 24.38 -3.71
C SER A 191 3.35 24.87 -2.26
N LEU A 192 4.15 24.20 -1.42
CA LEU A 192 4.33 24.53 -0.01
C LEU A 192 5.78 24.93 0.26
N PRO A 193 6.01 26.02 1.01
CA PRO A 193 7.36 26.48 1.31
C PRO A 193 8.11 25.51 2.22
N ILE A 194 9.42 25.41 2.05
CA ILE A 194 10.27 24.54 2.88
C ILE A 194 10.35 25.06 4.32
N MET A 195 10.24 26.38 4.51
CA MET A 195 10.14 27.04 5.81
C MET A 195 9.51 28.42 5.64
N VAL A 196 8.92 28.92 6.71
CA VAL A 196 8.43 30.30 6.82
C VAL A 196 9.40 31.06 7.74
N PRO A 197 9.99 32.18 7.29
CA PRO A 197 10.88 32.98 8.13
C PRO A 197 10.10 33.62 9.29
N LEU A 198 10.75 33.71 10.44
CA LEU A 198 10.17 34.37 11.61
C LEU A 198 10.56 35.85 11.58
N ASP A 199 9.70 36.74 12.07
CA ASP A 199 9.88 38.22 11.98
C ASP A 199 11.16 38.72 12.71
N HIS A 200 11.83 37.87 13.50
CA HIS A 200 13.13 38.18 14.14
C HIS A 200 14.36 37.80 13.29
N ASP A 201 14.20 37.04 12.20
CA ASP A 201 15.28 36.70 11.27
C ASP A 201 15.50 37.79 10.21
N THR A 202 14.59 38.77 10.08
CA THR A 202 14.75 39.95 9.24
C THR A 202 15.30 41.12 10.07
N ALA A 203 16.54 41.02 10.53
CA ALA A 203 17.31 42.23 10.84
C ALA A 203 17.57 42.96 9.51
N PRO A 204 17.31 44.28 9.39
CA PRO A 204 17.70 45.01 8.19
C PRO A 204 19.23 44.93 8.04
N PRO A 205 19.77 44.74 6.83
CA PRO A 205 21.20 44.97 6.61
C PRO A 205 21.49 46.44 6.93
N ASN A 206 22.52 46.67 7.74
CA ASN A 206 23.06 48.00 8.06
C ASN A 206 23.37 48.82 6.80
#